data_AF-A0A2S8J2V4-F1
#
_entry.id   AF-A0A2S8J2V4-F1
#
_cell.length_a   1.000
_cell.length_b   1.000
_cell.length_c   1.000
_cell.angle_alpha   90.00
_cell.angle_beta   90.00
_cell.angle_gamma   90.00
#
_symmetry.space_group_name_H-M   'P 1'
#
loop_
_entity.id
_entity.type
_entity.pdbx_description
1 polymer ?
#
loop_
_entity_poly.entity_id
_entity_poly.type
_entity_poly.pdbx_seq_one_letter_code
_entity_poly.pdbx_strand_id
1 'polypeptide(L)'
;MTEVDNIDVIGAQSVLEVAEVVAAVLGARMEMGGEPGRIVVTGAPDPDLRIVIGLALNDRGLPDRWTRRITVTHDRGGDERHHWAQHLLGALTERRDWTLTAS
;
A
#
# COMPACT_ATOMS: atom_id res chain seq x y z
N MET A 1 -3.48 18.90 -3.93
CA MET A 1 -2.94 17.75 -3.18
C MET A 1 -3.72 16.55 -3.65
N THR A 2 -3.08 15.53 -4.24
CA THR A 2 -3.78 14.29 -4.55
C THR A 2 -4.13 13.65 -3.22
N GLU A 3 -5.42 13.49 -2.96
CA GLU A 3 -5.88 12.80 -1.76
C GLU A 3 -5.47 11.32 -1.85
N VAL A 4 -5.02 10.77 -0.71
CA VAL A 4 -4.51 9.41 -0.60
C VAL A 4 -5.19 8.72 0.58
N ASP A 5 -5.39 7.40 0.50
CA ASP A 5 -5.71 6.57 1.66
C ASP A 5 -4.46 5.76 2.01
N ASN A 6 -4.14 5.63 3.29
CA ASN A 6 -3.00 4.86 3.75
C ASN A 6 -3.44 3.62 4.54
N ILE A 7 -2.71 2.53 4.37
CA ILE A 7 -2.80 1.35 5.22
C ILE A 7 -1.41 1.11 5.79
N ASP A 8 -1.29 1.31 7.10
CA ASP A 8 -0.10 0.99 7.88
C ASP A 8 -0.13 -0.48 8.26
N VAL A 9 1.01 -1.13 8.04
CA VAL A 9 1.24 -2.56 8.21
C VAL A 9 2.36 -2.75 9.23
N ILE A 10 1.99 -3.29 10.38
CA ILE A 10 2.89 -3.59 11.49
C ILE A 10 3.06 -5.10 11.57
N GLY A 11 4.32 -5.54 11.69
CA GLY A 11 4.70 -6.96 11.74
C GLY A 11 5.25 -7.51 10.42
N ALA A 12 5.14 -6.77 9.31
CA ALA A 12 5.82 -7.10 8.07
C ALA A 12 7.34 -6.91 8.20
N GLN A 13 8.11 -7.89 7.72
CA GLN A 13 9.57 -7.90 7.76
C GLN A 13 10.17 -6.92 6.75
N SER A 14 9.50 -6.71 5.61
CA SER A 14 10.03 -5.84 4.54
C SER A 14 8.93 -5.20 3.69
N VAL A 15 9.29 -4.14 2.97
CA VAL A 15 8.42 -3.51 1.95
C VAL A 15 8.11 -4.50 0.82
N LEU A 16 9.08 -5.36 0.46
CA LEU A 16 8.92 -6.40 -0.55
C LEU A 16 7.85 -7.42 -0.16
N GLU A 17 7.86 -7.88 1.08
CA GLU A 17 6.85 -8.82 1.59
C GLU A 17 5.43 -8.25 1.45
N VAL A 18 5.24 -6.97 1.82
CA VAL A 18 3.94 -6.31 1.64
C VAL A 18 3.58 -6.19 0.17
N ALA A 19 4.53 -5.84 -0.69
CA ALA A 19 4.31 -5.72 -2.12
C ALA A 19 3.91 -7.02 -2.80
N GLU A 20 4.53 -8.13 -2.42
CA GLU A 20 4.19 -9.46 -2.95
C GLU A 20 2.75 -9.85 -2.59
N VAL A 21 2.35 -9.60 -1.35
CA VAL A 21 0.97 -9.91 -0.92
C VAL A 21 -0.03 -9.01 -1.64
N VAL A 22 0.23 -7.70 -1.73
CA VAL A 22 -0.64 -6.75 -2.44
C VAL A 22 -0.75 -7.08 -3.93
N ALA A 23 0.37 -7.37 -4.60
CA ALA A 23 0.36 -7.77 -6.00
C ALA A 23 -0.44 -9.07 -6.20
N ALA A 24 -0.33 -10.04 -5.29
CA ALA A 24 -1.13 -11.26 -5.32
C ALA A 24 -2.62 -11.03 -4.99
N VAL A 25 -2.99 -9.99 -4.22
CA VAL A 25 -4.40 -9.61 -4.02
C VAL A 25 -4.96 -9.05 -5.34
N LEU A 26 -4.21 -8.17 -5.98
CA LEU A 26 -4.66 -7.44 -7.16
C LEU A 26 -4.46 -8.20 -8.47
N GLY A 27 -3.75 -9.33 -8.48
CA GLY A 27 -3.32 -9.98 -9.72
C GLY A 27 -2.36 -9.10 -10.55
N ALA A 28 -1.60 -8.25 -9.87
CA ALA A 28 -0.79 -7.19 -10.46
C ALA A 28 0.70 -7.58 -10.53
N ARG A 29 1.50 -6.72 -11.17
CA ARG A 29 2.96 -6.82 -11.21
C ARG A 29 3.59 -5.83 -10.23
N MET A 30 4.84 -6.08 -9.87
CA MET A 30 5.63 -5.18 -9.02
C MET A 30 6.74 -4.54 -9.84
N GLU A 31 6.96 -3.26 -9.62
CA GLU A 31 8.11 -2.52 -10.11
C GLU A 31 8.83 -1.88 -8.93
N MET A 32 10.16 -2.05 -8.90
CA MET A 32 10.99 -1.36 -7.92
C MET A 32 10.84 0.15 -8.15
N GLY A 33 10.31 0.86 -7.15
CA GLY A 33 10.15 2.31 -7.24
C GLY A 33 11.51 2.98 -7.36
N GLY A 34 11.58 4.11 -8.08
CA GLY A 34 12.83 4.84 -8.29
C GLY A 34 13.50 5.36 -7.01
N GLU A 35 12.78 5.39 -5.88
CA GLU A 35 13.33 5.69 -4.56
C GLU A 35 13.69 4.40 -3.79
N PRO A 36 14.87 4.33 -3.15
CA PRO A 36 15.26 3.20 -2.32
C PRO A 36 14.22 2.92 -1.23
N GLY A 37 13.73 1.67 -1.18
CA GLY A 37 12.74 1.26 -0.19
C GLY A 37 11.29 1.60 -0.55
N ARG A 38 11.01 2.02 -1.79
CA ARG A 38 9.64 2.09 -2.33
C ARG A 38 9.42 1.04 -3.42
N ILE A 39 8.23 0.45 -3.43
CA ILE A 39 7.77 -0.45 -4.50
C ILE A 39 6.45 0.07 -5.03
N VAL A 40 6.30 0.08 -6.35
CA VAL A 40 5.05 0.44 -7.03
C VAL A 40 4.41 -0.84 -7.54
N VAL A 41 3.13 -1.03 -7.26
CA VAL A 41 2.36 -2.14 -7.83
C VAL A 41 1.69 -1.62 -9.10
N THR A 42 2.02 -2.23 -10.24
CA THR A 42 1.58 -1.83 -11.58
C THR A 42 0.73 -2.92 -12.23
N GLY A 43 -0.13 -2.56 -13.19
CA GLY A 43 -1.01 -3.52 -13.85
C GLY A 43 -2.11 -4.09 -12.94
N ALA A 44 -2.60 -3.26 -12.01
CA ALA A 44 -3.80 -3.57 -11.25
C ALA A 44 -5.03 -3.70 -12.18
N PRO A 45 -6.13 -4.34 -11.73
CA PRO A 45 -7.33 -4.53 -12.54
C PRO A 45 -7.94 -3.22 -13.03
N ASP A 46 -7.80 -2.17 -12.22
CA ASP A 46 -8.16 -0.81 -12.60
C ASP A 46 -6.90 -0.03 -13.03
N PRO A 47 -6.84 0.47 -14.29
CA PRO A 47 -5.70 1.25 -14.76
C PRO A 47 -5.53 2.60 -14.04
N ASP A 48 -6.59 3.12 -13.41
CA ASP A 48 -6.57 4.38 -12.67
C ASP A 48 -6.17 4.19 -11.20
N LEU A 49 -6.00 2.94 -10.75
CA LEU A 49 -5.52 2.60 -9.41
C LEU A 49 -4.00 2.62 -9.38
N ARG A 50 -3.45 3.37 -8.43
CA ARG A 50 -2.01 3.38 -8.16
C ARG A 50 -1.74 3.07 -6.70
N ILE A 51 -0.85 2.10 -6.49
CA ILE A 51 -0.43 1.64 -5.17
C ILE A 51 1.08 1.83 -5.03
N VAL A 52 1.48 2.50 -3.95
CA VAL A 52 2.88 2.69 -3.58
C VAL A 52 3.10 2.14 -2.19
N ILE A 53 4.15 1.35 -2.01
CA ILE A 53 4.46 0.69 -0.74
C ILE A 53 5.84 1.15 -0.31
N GLY A 54 5.96 1.60 0.94
CA GLY A 54 7.21 2.09 1.50
C GLY A 54 7.23 2.00 3.02
N LEU A 55 8.15 2.73 3.65
CA LEU A 55 8.14 2.93 5.09
C LEU A 55 7.19 4.07 5.45
N ALA A 56 6.43 3.93 6.53
CA ALA A 56 5.65 5.04 7.08
C ALA A 56 6.62 6.14 7.52
N LEU A 57 6.24 7.40 7.33
CA LEU A 57 7.00 8.54 7.85
C LEU A 57 6.34 8.99 9.16
N ASN A 58 7.15 9.23 10.19
CA ASN A 58 6.67 9.87 11.41
C ASN A 58 6.45 11.38 11.20
N ASP A 59 5.95 12.08 12.22
CA ASP A 59 5.66 13.52 12.17
C ASP A 59 6.88 14.41 11.85
N ARG A 60 8.09 13.86 11.94
CA ARG A 60 9.35 14.53 11.59
C ARG A 60 9.82 14.20 10.17
N GLY A 61 9.01 13.49 9.39
CA GLY A 61 9.34 13.02 8.05
C GLY A 61 10.40 11.91 8.01
N LEU A 62 10.70 11.27 9.15
CA LEU A 62 11.66 10.18 9.23
C LEU A 62 10.97 8.83 9.10
N PRO A 63 11.57 7.85 8.42
CA PRO A 63 11.00 6.52 8.29
C PRO A 63 10.86 5.83 9.65
N ASP A 64 9.64 5.39 9.97
CA ASP A 64 9.38 4.45 11.03
C ASP A 64 9.88 3.07 10.59
N ARG A 65 10.92 2.59 11.27
CA ARG A 65 11.59 1.32 10.93
C ARG A 65 10.69 0.11 11.07
N TRP A 66 9.56 0.23 11.78
CA TRP A 66 8.67 -0.88 12.08
C TRP A 66 7.42 -0.90 11.20
N THR A 67 7.00 0.25 10.69
CA THR A 67 5.73 0.38 9.99
C THR A 67 5.93 0.52 8.48
N ARG A 68 5.34 -0.41 7.73
CA ARG A 68 5.27 -0.33 6.26
C ARG A 68 3.96 0.37 5.92
N ARG A 69 3.96 1.22 4.90
CA ARG A 69 2.78 1.97 4.47
C ARG A 69 2.45 1.64 3.04
N ILE A 70 1.20 1.25 2.82
CA ILE A 70 0.57 1.16 1.51
C ILE A 70 -0.16 2.49 1.30
N THR A 71 0.19 3.23 0.27
CA THR A 71 -0.48 4.45 -0.15
C THR A 71 -1.31 4.15 -1.40
N VAL A 72 -2.61 4.38 -1.30
CA VAL A 72 -3.60 4.15 -2.33
C VAL A 72 -4.00 5.49 -2.94
N THR A 73 -3.91 5.59 -4.26
CA THR A 73 -4.39 6.76 -5.02
C THR A 73 -5.22 6.28 -6.20
N HIS A 74 -6.24 7.06 -6.57
CA HIS A 74 -7.11 6.74 -7.69
C HIS A 74 -7.51 8.01 -8.45
N ASP A 75 -7.37 7.99 -9.77
CA ASP A 75 -7.56 9.21 -10.59
C ASP A 75 -9.04 9.60 -10.73
N ARG A 76 -9.97 8.63 -10.62
CA ARG A 76 -11.42 8.90 -10.68
C ARG A 76 -12.01 9.55 -9.42
N GLY A 77 -11.26 9.63 -8.32
CA GLY A 77 -11.70 10.31 -7.09
C GLY A 77 -11.63 9.48 -5.81
N GLY A 78 -12.10 10.09 -4.72
CA GLY A 78 -11.96 9.56 -3.36
C GLY A 78 -12.79 8.32 -3.03
N ASP A 79 -14.00 8.18 -3.61
CA ASP A 79 -14.85 7.02 -3.34
C ASP A 79 -14.23 5.71 -3.86
N GLU A 80 -13.69 5.74 -5.09
CA GLU A 80 -12.98 4.61 -5.68
C GLU A 80 -11.69 4.29 -4.92
N ARG A 81 -10.94 5.34 -4.55
CA ARG A 81 -9.74 5.19 -3.72
C ARG A 81 -10.06 4.50 -2.39
N HIS A 82 -11.10 4.94 -1.71
CA HIS A 82 -11.53 4.38 -0.43
C HIS A 82 -12.04 2.95 -0.60
N HIS A 83 -12.80 2.67 -1.66
CA HIS A 83 -13.24 1.33 -2.01
C HIS A 83 -12.06 0.36 -2.14
N TRP A 84 -11.03 0.74 -2.90
CA TRP A 84 -9.82 -0.07 -3.07
C TRP A 84 -9.02 -0.22 -1.77
N ALA A 85 -8.93 0.83 -0.96
CA ALA A 85 -8.27 0.76 0.35
C ALA A 85 -8.99 -0.24 1.28
N GLN A 86 -10.33 -0.22 1.33
CA GLN A 86 -11.11 -1.18 2.11
C GLN A 86 -10.99 -2.61 1.58
N HIS A 87 -10.98 -2.77 0.25
CA HIS A 87 -10.76 -4.07 -0.37
C HIS A 87 -9.40 -4.67 0.02
N LEU A 88 -8.33 -3.86 -0.06
CA LEU A 88 -6.99 -4.28 0.36
C LEU A 88 -6.95 -4.58 1.86
N LEU A 89 -7.54 -3.75 2.71
CA LEU A 89 -7.57 -3.97 4.16
C LEU A 89 -8.22 -5.32 4.51
N GLY A 90 -9.37 -5.63 3.90
CA GLY A 90 -10.05 -6.92 4.10
C GLY A 90 -9.19 -8.10 3.63
N ALA A 91 -8.66 -8.02 2.40
CA ALA A 91 -7.86 -9.09 1.83
C ALA A 91 -6.53 -9.34 2.59
N LEU A 92 -5.92 -8.29 3.13
CA LEU A 92 -4.69 -8.39 3.92
C LEU A 92 -4.94 -8.99 5.31
N THR A 93 -6.05 -8.62 5.95
CA THR A 93 -6.47 -9.17 7.24
C THR A 93 -6.62 -10.70 7.19
N GLU A 94 -7.07 -11.24 6.06
CA GLU A 94 -7.29 -12.69 5.90
C GLU A 94 -6.02 -13.48 5.57
N ARG A 95 -4.95 -12.83 5.09
CA ARG A 95 -3.77 -13.51 4.51
C ARG A 95 -2.56 -13.59 5.46
N ARG A 96 -2.47 -12.70 6.45
CA ARG A 96 -1.31 -12.57 7.35
C ARG A 96 -1.74 -12.10 8.74
N ASP A 97 -0.99 -12.52 9.76
CA ASP A 97 -1.12 -12.05 11.14
C ASP A 97 -0.52 -10.65 11.35
N TRP A 98 -0.73 -9.73 10.40
CA TRP A 98 -0.28 -8.35 10.52
C TRP A 98 -1.30 -7.52 11.29
N THR A 99 -0.80 -6.54 12.03
CA THR A 99 -1.65 -5.48 12.55
C THR A 99 -1.78 -4.40 11.48
N LEU A 100 -3.02 -4.10 11.09
CA LEU A 100 -3.33 -3.16 10.01
C LEU A 100 -4.09 -1.96 10.56
N THR A 101 -3.68 -0.75 10.19
CA THR A 101 -4.40 0.50 10.52
C THR A 101 -4.58 1.36 9.28
N ALA A 102 -5.82 1.77 8.98
CA ALA A 102 -6.13 2.61 7.83
C ALA A 102 -6.35 4.08 8.25
N SER A 103 -5.87 5.02 7.44
CA SER A 103 -5.99 6.48 7.69
C SER A 103 -6.04 7.30 6.41
#